data_AF-A0A7W5YCC7-F1
#
_entry.id   AF-A0A7W5YCC7-F1
#
_cell.length_a   1.000
_cell.length_b   1.000
_cell.length_c   1.000
_cell.angle_alpha   90.00
_cell.angle_beta   90.00
_cell.angle_gamma   90.00
#
_symmetry.space_group_name_H-M   'P 1'
#
loop_
_entity.id
_entity.type
_entity.pdbx_description
1 polymer ?
#
loop_
_entity_poly.entity_id
_entity_poly.type
_entity_poly.pdbx_seq_one_letter_code
_entity_poly.pdbx_strand_id
1 'polypeptide(L)'
;MNLPPIVSPEEWQAARDELLLKEKTLTRSLSVFLRDGDRVFRSYFTTARGVDRLRADFNLLDLTPYGRQETWEDSPQGWPQTPAYQWWRLHDEYEIHTAMPMADGQARA
;
A
#
# COMPACT_ATOMS: atom_id res chain seq x y z
N MET A 1 33.18 -9.66 -28.39
CA MET A 1 31.81 -9.55 -27.87
C MET A 1 30.86 -9.63 -29.04
N ASN A 2 29.90 -10.55 -29.03
CA ASN A 2 28.86 -10.63 -30.07
C ASN A 2 27.73 -9.67 -29.67
N LEU A 3 27.35 -8.76 -30.56
CA LEU A 3 26.19 -7.91 -30.33
C LEU A 3 24.92 -8.72 -30.59
N PRO A 4 23.83 -8.44 -29.85
CA PRO A 4 22.54 -9.01 -30.18
C PRO A 4 22.13 -8.59 -31.61
N PRO A 5 21.38 -9.45 -32.32
CA PRO A 5 20.94 -9.14 -33.68
C PRO A 5 20.05 -7.89 -33.68
N ILE A 6 20.26 -7.01 -34.67
CA ILE A 6 19.38 -5.87 -34.93
C ILE A 6 18.16 -6.41 -35.68
N VAL A 7 16.97 -6.18 -35.14
CA VAL A 7 15.69 -6.59 -35.73
C VAL A 7 15.11 -5.48 -36.61
N SER A 8 14.18 -5.85 -37.49
CA SER A 8 13.43 -4.89 -38.31
C SER A 8 12.47 -4.03 -37.46
N PRO A 9 12.04 -2.86 -37.95
CA PRO A 9 11.03 -2.05 -37.27
C PRO A 9 9.69 -2.77 -37.02
N GLU A 10 9.29 -3.66 -37.94
CA GLU A 10 8.04 -4.43 -37.83
C GLU A 10 8.11 -5.46 -36.70
N GLU A 11 9.21 -6.21 -36.63
CA GLU A 11 9.47 -7.16 -35.54
C GLU A 11 9.54 -6.44 -34.18
N TRP A 12 10.17 -5.26 -34.13
CA TRP A 12 10.22 -4.45 -32.92
C TRP A 12 8.82 -3.97 -32.49
N GLN A 13 8.00 -3.50 -33.43
CA GLN A 13 6.66 -2.99 -33.13
C GLN A 13 5.75 -4.11 -32.60
N ALA A 14 5.78 -5.30 -33.22
CA ALA A 14 5.02 -6.45 -32.77
C ALA A 14 5.40 -6.87 -31.33
N ALA A 15 6.70 -6.94 -31.03
CA ALA A 15 7.18 -7.26 -29.69
C ALA A 15 6.79 -6.19 -28.65
N ARG A 16 6.82 -4.91 -29.04
CA ARG A 16 6.38 -3.80 -28.18
C ARG A 16 4.89 -3.87 -27.87
N ASP A 17 4.05 -4.18 -28.86
CA ASP A 17 2.60 -4.25 -28.65
C ASP A 17 2.22 -5.41 -27.72
N GLU A 18 2.91 -6.56 -27.85
CA GLU A 18 2.76 -7.68 -26.91
C GLU A 18 3.19 -7.28 -25.48
N LEU A 19 4.32 -6.57 -25.35
CA LEU A 19 4.78 -6.07 -24.05
C LEU A 19 3.80 -5.08 -23.42
N LEU A 20 3.23 -4.16 -24.20
CA LEU A 20 2.24 -3.21 -23.71
C LEU A 20 0.96 -3.89 -23.20
N LEU A 21 0.53 -4.98 -23.85
CA LEU A 21 -0.60 -5.76 -23.37
C LEU A 21 -0.29 -6.40 -22.01
N LYS A 22 0.90 -7.01 -21.87
CA LYS A 22 1.37 -7.60 -20.60
C LYS A 22 1.49 -6.53 -19.51
N GLU A 23 2.07 -5.38 -19.82
CA GLU A 23 2.21 -4.26 -18.88
C GLU A 23 0.84 -3.76 -18.40
N LYS A 24 -0.14 -3.59 -19.30
CA LYS A 24 -1.50 -3.16 -18.95
C LYS A 24 -2.18 -4.15 -17.99
N THR A 25 -1.92 -5.45 -18.12
CA THR A 25 -2.46 -6.45 -17.18
C THR A 25 -1.79 -6.43 -15.80
N LEU A 26 -0.58 -5.89 -15.70
CA LEU A 26 0.19 -5.77 -14.46
C LEU A 26 0.01 -4.39 -13.79
N THR A 27 -1.05 -3.66 -14.13
CA THR A 27 -1.28 -2.32 -13.60
C THR A 27 -1.42 -2.36 -12.07
N ARG A 28 -0.50 -1.67 -11.39
CA ARG A 28 -0.52 -1.52 -9.93
C ARG A 28 -1.71 -0.67 -9.49
N SER A 29 -2.25 -0.97 -8.32
CA SER A 29 -3.29 -0.17 -7.69
C SER A 29 -3.05 0.00 -6.20
N LEU A 30 -3.59 1.08 -5.64
CA LEU A 30 -3.68 1.33 -4.21
C LEU A 30 -5.15 1.47 -3.84
N SER A 31 -5.56 0.79 -2.77
CA SER A 31 -6.85 0.98 -2.12
C SER A 31 -6.61 1.31 -0.65
N VAL A 32 -7.39 2.23 -0.11
CA VAL A 32 -7.49 2.45 1.33
C VAL A 32 -8.88 2.02 1.77
N PHE A 33 -8.92 1.25 2.85
CA PHE A 33 -10.16 0.76 3.44
C PHE A 33 -10.32 1.30 4.85
N LEU A 34 -11.52 1.78 5.15
CA LEU A 34 -11.97 2.16 6.48
C LEU A 34 -12.99 1.15 6.97
N ARG A 35 -12.81 0.65 8.19
CA ARG A 35 -13.80 -0.19 8.85
C ARG A 35 -14.52 0.60 9.93
N ASP A 36 -15.85 0.55 9.91
CA ASP A 36 -16.73 1.12 10.94
C ASP A 36 -17.75 0.06 11.35
N GLY A 37 -17.58 -0.49 12.56
CA GLY A 37 -18.30 -1.68 13.02
C GLY A 37 -18.13 -2.88 12.07
N ASP A 38 -19.24 -3.35 11.51
CA ASP A 38 -19.28 -4.46 10.55
C ASP A 38 -19.21 -4.01 9.08
N ARG A 39 -19.08 -2.70 8.83
CA ARG A 39 -19.04 -2.13 7.48
C ARG A 39 -17.62 -1.81 7.08
N VAL A 40 -17.30 -2.08 5.81
CA VAL A 40 -16.02 -1.71 5.19
C VAL A 40 -16.29 -0.77 4.03
N PHE A 41 -15.59 0.35 4.02
CA PHE A 41 -15.65 1.38 2.98
C PHE A 41 -14.30 1.44 2.27
N ARG A 42 -14.30 1.53 0.94
CA ARG A 42 -13.10 1.90 0.18
C ARG A 42 -13.04 3.42 0.07
N SER A 43 -12.27 4.07 0.95
CA SER A 43 -12.20 5.53 1.06
C SER A 43 -11.31 6.18 0.00
N TYR A 44 -10.35 5.43 -0.56
CA TYR A 44 -9.48 5.89 -1.64
C TYR A 44 -9.16 4.74 -2.60
N PHE A 45 -9.07 5.04 -3.90
CA PHE A 45 -8.61 4.12 -4.92
C PHE A 45 -7.88 4.88 -6.03
N THR A 46 -6.69 4.41 -6.40
CA THR A 46 -5.96 4.90 -7.57
C THR A 46 -5.19 3.77 -8.25
N THR A 47 -4.84 3.95 -9.52
CA THR A 47 -4.14 2.94 -10.33
C THR A 47 -3.28 3.60 -11.41
N ALA A 48 -2.48 2.79 -12.11
CA ALA A 48 -1.55 3.24 -13.14
C ALA A 48 -0.64 4.37 -12.61
N ARG A 49 -0.52 5.47 -13.36
CA ARG A 49 0.32 6.63 -13.01
C ARG A 49 -0.07 7.28 -11.67
N GLY A 50 -1.27 6.98 -11.16
CA GLY A 50 -1.74 7.44 -9.85
C GLY A 50 -0.96 6.84 -8.68
N VAL A 51 -0.25 5.71 -8.87
CA VAL A 51 0.63 5.15 -7.84
C VAL A 51 2.10 5.57 -7.98
N ASP A 52 2.49 6.26 -9.07
CA ASP A 52 3.90 6.60 -9.35
C ASP A 52 4.52 7.53 -8.30
N ARG A 53 3.70 8.40 -7.70
CA ARG A 53 4.15 9.41 -6.72
C ARG A 53 4.07 8.94 -5.27
N LEU A 54 3.54 7.74 -5.04
CA LEU A 54 3.39 7.17 -3.71
C LEU A 54 4.69 6.41 -3.39
N ARG A 55 5.69 7.16 -2.92
CA ARG A 55 6.85 6.52 -2.29
C ARG A 55 6.39 5.93 -0.95
N ALA A 56 7.09 4.91 -0.44
CA ALA A 56 6.75 4.28 0.83
C ALA A 56 7.21 5.13 2.03
N ASP A 57 6.89 6.42 1.99
CA ASP A 57 7.11 7.38 3.06
C ASP A 57 5.76 7.78 3.68
N PHE A 58 5.74 8.88 4.41
CA PHE A 58 4.56 9.29 5.17
C PHE A 58 3.38 9.77 4.31
N ASN A 59 3.63 10.11 3.05
CA ASN A 59 2.58 10.46 2.08
C ASN A 59 1.50 9.37 1.93
N LEU A 60 1.79 8.11 2.27
CA LEU A 60 0.78 7.05 2.29
C LEU A 60 -0.21 7.21 3.45
N LEU A 61 0.26 7.67 4.61
CA LEU A 61 -0.60 7.89 5.78
C LEU A 61 -1.57 9.05 5.52
N ASP A 62 -1.12 10.08 4.79
CA ASP A 62 -1.95 11.23 4.39
C ASP A 62 -3.13 10.84 3.47
N LEU A 63 -3.08 9.68 2.82
CA LEU A 63 -4.20 9.15 2.02
C LEU A 63 -5.20 8.36 2.86
N THR A 64 -4.82 7.98 4.08
CA THR A 64 -5.72 7.27 4.98
C THR A 64 -6.68 8.26 5.63
N PRO A 65 -7.92 7.84 5.97
CA PRO A 65 -8.82 8.68 6.73
C PRO A 65 -8.07 9.26 7.93
N TYR A 66 -7.53 8.41 8.81
CA TYR A 66 -6.84 8.81 10.04
C TYR A 66 -5.58 9.66 9.89
N GLY A 67 -5.11 9.92 8.66
CA GLY A 67 -3.94 10.73 8.43
C GLY A 67 -2.70 10.18 9.13
N ARG A 68 -1.84 11.07 9.62
CA ARG A 68 -0.65 10.71 10.40
C ARG A 68 -0.93 10.57 11.89
N GLN A 69 -2.09 11.03 12.36
CA GLN A 69 -2.46 11.04 13.78
C GLN A 69 -1.48 11.88 14.61
N GLU A 70 -1.02 12.99 14.07
CA GLU A 70 -0.06 13.87 14.74
C GLU A 70 -0.71 15.19 15.17
N THR A 71 -0.32 15.74 16.33
CA THR A 71 -0.99 16.92 16.94
C THR A 71 -0.91 18.20 16.10
N TRP A 72 -0.06 18.26 15.09
CA TRP A 72 0.00 19.39 14.16
C TRP A 72 -1.06 19.28 13.04
N GLU A 73 -1.63 18.10 12.83
CA GLU A 73 -2.63 17.83 11.82
C GLU A 73 -3.99 18.40 12.24
N ASP A 74 -4.67 19.08 11.32
CA ASP A 74 -6.04 19.56 11.52
C ASP A 74 -7.02 18.38 11.32
N SER A 75 -7.22 17.61 12.38
CA SER A 75 -8.05 16.40 12.39
C SER A 75 -9.43 16.67 13.02
N PRO A 76 -10.48 15.94 12.59
CA PRO A 76 -11.79 16.02 13.24
C PRO A 76 -11.74 15.72 14.73
N GLN A 77 -12.66 16.31 15.49
CA GLN A 77 -12.77 16.08 16.93
C GLN A 77 -12.89 14.59 17.27
N GLY A 78 -12.11 14.15 18.26
CA GLY A 78 -12.12 12.76 18.73
C GLY A 78 -11.18 11.83 17.96
N TRP A 79 -10.45 12.33 16.97
CA TRP A 79 -9.41 11.55 16.31
C TRP A 79 -8.21 11.35 17.23
N PRO A 80 -7.65 10.13 17.28
CA PRO A 80 -6.44 9.87 18.03
C PRO A 80 -5.30 10.72 17.45
N GLN A 81 -4.62 11.48 18.30
CA GLN A 81 -3.43 12.26 17.92
C GLN A 81 -2.35 12.18 19.00
N THR A 82 -1.09 12.12 18.58
CA THR A 82 0.11 12.18 19.44
C THR A 82 1.09 13.25 18.93
N PRO A 83 2.04 13.75 19.74
CA PRO A 83 3.21 14.45 19.23
C PRO A 83 3.87 13.75 18.03
N ALA A 84 4.46 14.55 17.14
CA ALA A 84 5.11 14.04 15.94
C ALA A 84 6.17 12.98 16.28
N TYR A 85 6.20 11.90 15.50
CA TYR A 85 7.16 10.79 15.60
C TYR A 85 7.10 9.96 16.89
N GLN A 86 6.15 10.22 17.80
CA GLN A 86 6.08 9.49 19.08
C GLN A 86 5.77 7.99 18.91
N TRP A 87 5.04 7.63 17.87
CA TRP A 87 4.70 6.24 17.55
C TRP A 87 5.83 5.49 16.85
N TRP A 88 6.95 6.14 16.53
CA TRP A 88 8.11 5.46 15.96
C TRP A 88 8.81 4.67 17.05
N ARG A 89 9.00 3.39 16.77
CA ARG A 89 9.82 2.51 17.58
C ARG A 89 10.87 1.87 16.70
N LEU A 90 12.08 1.76 17.23
CA LEU A 90 13.09 0.94 16.59
C LEU A 90 12.63 -0.52 16.58
N HIS A 91 13.16 -1.30 15.65
CA HIS A 91 12.74 -2.68 15.45
C HIS A 91 12.86 -3.53 16.72
N ASP A 92 13.82 -3.21 17.60
CA ASP A 92 14.11 -3.85 18.89
C ASP A 92 13.34 -3.27 20.08
N GLU A 93 12.59 -2.17 19.92
CA GLU A 93 11.77 -1.56 20.96
C GLU A 93 10.32 -2.10 21.00
N TYR A 94 10.01 -3.03 20.10
CA TYR A 94 8.76 -3.78 20.14
C TYR A 94 8.92 -4.96 21.09
N GLU A 95 8.10 -5.02 22.14
CA GLU A 95 7.96 -6.21 22.96
C GLU A 95 7.56 -7.38 22.06
N ILE A 96 8.38 -8.43 22.02
CA ILE A 96 8.00 -9.69 21.38
C ILE A 96 6.85 -10.26 22.20
N HIS A 97 5.62 -9.92 21.79
CA HIS A 97 4.44 -10.60 22.29
C HIS A 97 4.55 -12.03 21.78
N THR A 98 5.02 -12.94 22.65
CA THR A 98 4.85 -14.38 22.42
C THR A 98 3.37 -14.56 22.16
N ALA A 99 3.05 -15.16 21.01
CA ALA A 99 1.69 -15.33 20.53
C ALA A 99 0.78 -15.71 21.71
N MET A 100 -0.32 -14.97 21.86
CA MET A 100 -1.38 -15.36 22.78
C MET A 100 -1.64 -16.85 22.56
N PRO A 101 -1.63 -17.70 23.60
CA PRO A 101 -1.95 -19.10 23.41
C PRO A 101 -3.30 -19.16 22.71
N MET A 102 -3.32 -19.80 21.54
CA MET A 102 -4.56 -20.07 20.82
C MET A 102 -5.49 -20.73 21.83
N ALA A 103 -6.58 -20.05 22.18
CA ALA A 103 -7.52 -20.57 23.14
C ALA A 103 -7.97 -21.96 22.66
N ASP A 104 -7.71 -22.96 23.48
CA ASP A 104 -8.13 -24.34 23.23
C ASP A 104 -9.64 -24.35 23.00
N GLY A 105 -10.04 -24.83 21.82
CA GLY A 105 -11.40 -25.29 21.57
C GLY A 105 -12.35 -24.29 20.94
N GLN A 106 -12.36 -24.26 19.60
CA GLN A 106 -13.61 -24.41 18.85
C GLN A 106 -13.32 -24.82 17.41
N ALA A 107 -13.03 -26.12 17.22
CA ALA A 107 -13.47 -26.79 16.02
C ALA A 107 -15.00 -26.94 16.13
N ARG A 108 -15.74 -26.32 15.21
CA ARG A 108 -17.13 -26.70 14.95
C ARG A 108 -17.32 -26.93 13.45
N ALA A 109 -17.55 -28.23 13.18
CA ALA A 109 -18.27 -28.90 12.11
C ALA A 109 -18.31 -28.25 10.72
#